data_AF-A0A7V9LHJ9-F1
#
_entry.id   AF-A0A7V9LHJ9-F1
#
_cell.length_a   1.000
_cell.length_b   1.000
_cell.length_c   1.000
_cell.angle_alpha   90.00
_cell.angle_beta   90.00
_cell.angle_gamma   90.00
#
_symmetry.space_group_name_H-M   'P 1'
#
loop_
_entity.id
_entity.type
_entity.pdbx_description
1 polymer ?
#
loop_
_entity_poly.entity_id
_entity_poly.type
_entity_poly.pdbx_seq_one_letter_code
_entity_poly.pdbx_strand_id
1 'polypeptide(L)'
;MSESIANPALAEVEIEEMNRSSFIAKGALAVGAVYGMTMVGPFIRKAFAQADMGDIDILNFALTLEYLESAFYMQAVAEAKL
;
A
#
# COMPACT_ATOMS: atom_id res chain seq x y z
N MET A 1 23.35 -15.65 -5.11
CA MET A 1 22.52 -16.10 -6.25
C MET A 1 22.47 -14.92 -7.19
N SER A 2 23.30 -14.92 -8.24
CA SER A 2 23.42 -13.79 -9.17
C SER A 2 22.26 -13.84 -10.15
N GLU A 3 21.31 -12.92 -10.00
CA GLU A 3 20.17 -12.77 -10.89
C GLU A 3 20.70 -12.37 -12.28
N SER A 4 20.55 -13.26 -13.27
CA SER A 4 20.99 -13.00 -14.64
C SER A 4 19.97 -12.07 -15.29
N ILE A 5 20.32 -10.79 -15.40
CA ILE A 5 19.52 -9.84 -16.17
C ILE A 5 19.68 -10.20 -17.66
N ALA A 6 18.57 -10.59 -18.29
CA ALA A 6 18.54 -11.14 -19.65
C ALA A 6 18.92 -10.12 -20.75
N ASN A 7 18.99 -8.83 -20.42
CA ASN A 7 19.36 -7.77 -21.35
C ASN A 7 20.46 -6.88 -20.74
N PRO A 8 21.66 -6.79 -21.35
CA PRO A 8 22.77 -6.00 -20.83
C PRO A 8 22.43 -4.50 -20.72
N ALA A 9 21.47 -3.98 -21.48
CA ALA A 9 21.02 -2.59 -21.38
C ALA A 9 20.23 -2.31 -20.09
N LEU A 10 19.67 -3.33 -19.44
CA LEU A 10 18.92 -3.18 -18.19
C LEU A 10 19.83 -3.26 -16.95
N ALA A 11 21.08 -3.70 -17.09
CA ALA A 11 22.04 -3.74 -16.00
C ALA A 11 22.51 -2.35 -15.55
N GLU A 12 22.35 -1.34 -16.41
CA GLU A 12 22.67 0.07 -16.13
C GLU A 12 21.46 0.85 -15.58
N VAL A 13 20.25 0.28 -15.68
CA VAL A 13 19.03 0.90 -15.18
C VAL A 13 18.91 0.61 -13.68
N GLU A 14 19.17 1.63 -12.86
CA GLU A 14 18.95 1.56 -11.41
C GLU A 14 17.44 1.43 -11.12
N ILE A 15 17.03 0.25 -10.65
CA ILE A 15 15.66 0.02 -10.18
C ILE A 15 15.62 0.43 -8.71
N GLU A 16 15.28 1.68 -8.45
CA GLU A 16 15.01 2.13 -7.10
C GLU A 16 13.67 1.54 -6.64
N GLU A 17 13.65 0.79 -5.54
CA GLU A 17 12.41 0.27 -4.92
C GLU A 17 11.57 1.41 -4.35
N MET A 18 10.79 2.05 -5.22
CA MET A 18 9.95 3.18 -4.85
C MET A 18 8.55 2.71 -4.42
N ASN A 19 8.22 2.94 -3.15
CA ASN A 19 6.83 2.87 -2.70
C ASN A 19 6.03 4.11 -3.19
N ARG A 20 4.70 3.99 -3.26
CA ARG A 20 3.82 5.06 -3.79
C ARG A 20 4.02 6.41 -3.08
N SER A 21 4.27 6.40 -1.77
CA SER A 21 4.53 7.59 -0.98
C SER A 21 5.84 8.27 -1.37
N SER A 22 6.92 7.51 -1.60
CA SER A 22 8.20 8.05 -2.08
C SER A 22 8.07 8.65 -3.49
N PHE A 23 7.28 8.04 -4.36
CA PHE A 23 6.99 8.59 -5.70
C PHE A 23 6.26 9.93 -5.61
N ILE A 24 5.18 10.00 -4.81
CA ILE A 24 4.42 11.22 -4.59
C ILE A 24 5.31 12.30 -3.96
N ALA A 25 6.11 11.96 -2.95
CA ALA A 25 7.01 12.89 -2.28
C ALA A 25 8.06 13.48 -3.23
N LYS A 26 8.71 12.65 -4.05
CA LYS A 26 9.72 13.10 -5.03
C LYS A 26 9.09 13.94 -6.14
N GLY A 27 7.94 13.51 -6.68
CA GLY A 27 7.21 14.28 -7.69
C GLY A 27 6.75 15.64 -7.15
N ALA A 28 6.26 15.67 -5.92
CA ALA A 28 5.89 16.88 -5.21
C ALA A 28 7.05 17.85 -5.01
N LEU A 29 8.22 17.34 -4.62
CA LEU A 29 9.44 18.15 -4.49
C LEU A 29 9.88 18.72 -5.83
N ALA A 30 9.86 17.92 -6.90
CA ALA A 30 10.22 18.38 -8.25
C ALA A 30 9.27 19.48 -8.74
N VAL A 31 7.96 19.29 -8.63
CA VAL A 31 6.96 20.30 -9.04
C VAL A 31 7.03 21.53 -8.13
N GLY A 32 7.21 21.34 -6.83
CA GLY A 32 7.34 22.42 -5.86
C GLY A 32 8.61 23.25 -6.03
N ALA A 33 9.70 22.67 -6.54
CA ALA A 33 10.91 23.41 -6.89
C ALA A 33 10.71 24.34 -8.11
N VAL A 34 9.86 23.94 -9.06
CA VAL A 34 9.58 24.74 -10.27
C VAL A 34 8.49 25.79 -10.03
N TYR A 35 7.42 25.42 -9.31
CA TYR A 35 6.21 26.25 -9.18
C TYR A 35 5.97 26.81 -7.78
N GLY A 36 6.80 26.45 -6.80
CA GLY A 36 6.69 26.85 -5.41
C GLY A 36 5.93 25.84 -4.54
N MET A 37 6.47 25.53 -3.35
CA MET A 37 5.92 24.53 -2.42
C MET A 37 4.51 24.87 -1.90
N THR A 38 4.15 26.14 -1.85
CA THR A 38 2.83 26.60 -1.36
C THR A 38 1.70 26.22 -2.32
N MET A 39 1.96 26.19 -3.63
CA MET A 39 0.97 25.84 -4.65
C MET A 39 0.68 24.34 -4.67
N VAL A 40 1.66 23.51 -4.33
CA VAL A 40 1.53 22.03 -4.36
C VAL A 40 1.05 21.42 -3.04
N GLY A 41 1.20 22.14 -1.93
CA GLY A 41 0.87 21.67 -0.57
C GLY A 41 -0.50 20.96 -0.42
N PRO A 42 -1.62 21.54 -0.92
CA PRO A 42 -2.94 20.91 -0.79
C PRO A 42 -3.06 19.56 -1.51
N PHE A 43 -2.42 19.42 -2.67
CA PHE A 43 -2.46 18.19 -3.48
C PHE A 43 -1.64 17.07 -2.84
N ILE A 44 -0.49 17.41 -2.27
CA ILE A 44 0.37 16.48 -1.52
C ILE A 44 -0.38 15.94 -0.31
N ARG A 45 -0.98 16.83 0.49
CA ARG A 45 -1.73 16.44 1.69
C ARG A 45 -2.92 15.53 1.36
N LYS A 46 -3.62 15.80 0.25
CA LYS A 46 -4.71 14.94 -0.23
C LYS A 46 -4.22 13.56 -0.70
N ALA A 47 -3.08 13.52 -1.39
CA ALA A 47 -2.49 12.28 -1.87
C ALA A 47 -2.01 11.37 -0.72
N PHE A 48 -1.43 11.95 0.34
CA PHE A 48 -1.07 11.22 1.55
C PHE A 48 -2.29 10.78 2.38
N ALA A 49 -3.34 11.60 2.47
CA ALA A 49 -4.56 11.22 3.18
C ALA A 49 -5.29 10.02 2.55
N GLN A 50 -5.12 9.77 1.24
CA GLN A 50 -5.62 8.54 0.60
C GLN A 50 -4.79 7.29 0.90
N ALA A 51 -3.61 7.43 1.53
CA ALA A 51 -2.74 6.32 1.87
C ALA A 51 -2.98 5.76 3.29
N ASP A 52 -3.86 6.38 4.08
CA ASP A 52 -4.09 6.05 5.50
C ASP A 52 -4.80 4.70 5.74
N MET A 53 -5.35 4.05 4.71
CA MET A 53 -5.90 2.69 4.83
C MET A 53 -5.09 1.75 3.95
N GLY A 54 -4.17 1.03 4.56
CA GLY A 54 -3.24 0.14 3.88
C GLY A 54 -3.81 -1.27 3.68
N ASP A 55 -3.18 -2.05 2.81
CA ASP A 55 -3.54 -3.45 2.59
C ASP A 55 -3.51 -4.26 3.91
N ILE A 56 -2.58 -3.94 4.82
CA ILE A 56 -2.49 -4.55 6.15
C ILE A 56 -3.75 -4.27 6.99
N ASP A 57 -4.28 -3.05 6.95
CA ASP A 57 -5.49 -2.69 7.70
C ASP A 57 -6.71 -3.43 7.16
N ILE A 58 -6.79 -3.57 5.83
CA ILE A 58 -7.84 -4.34 5.15
C ILE A 58 -7.75 -5.82 5.54
N LEU A 59 -6.55 -6.41 5.52
CA LEU A 59 -6.34 -7.80 5.90
C LEU A 59 -6.66 -8.05 7.38
N ASN A 60 -6.28 -7.14 8.28
CA ASN A 60 -6.61 -7.24 9.70
C ASN A 60 -8.13 -7.16 9.94
N PHE A 61 -8.83 -6.31 9.19
CA PHE A 61 -10.29 -6.25 9.24
C PHE A 61 -10.92 -7.56 8.74
N ALA A 62 -10.49 -8.08 7.59
CA ALA A 62 -11.02 -9.31 7.01
C ALA A 62 -10.77 -10.54 7.91
N LEU A 63 -9.57 -10.67 8.47
CA LEU A 63 -9.22 -11.76 9.38
C LEU A 63 -10.09 -11.73 10.66
N THR A 64 -10.41 -10.53 11.16
CA THR A 64 -11.32 -10.38 12.30
C THR A 64 -12.72 -10.89 11.97
N LEU A 65 -13.21 -10.65 10.74
CA LEU A 65 -14.51 -11.18 10.29
C LEU A 65 -14.51 -12.71 10.20
N GLU A 66 -13.41 -13.32 9.76
CA GLU A 66 -13.26 -14.78 9.71
C GLU A 66 -13.35 -15.42 11.11
N TYR A 67 -12.72 -14.80 12.12
CA TYR A 67 -12.87 -15.27 13.51
C TYR A 67 -14.32 -15.17 14.00
N LEU A 68 -15.04 -14.11 13.66
CA LEU A 68 -16.46 -13.97 14.02
C LEU A 68 -17.33 -15.01 13.32
N GLU A 69 -17.11 -15.24 12.03
CA GLU A 69 -17.84 -16.25 11.26
C GLU A 69 -17.59 -17.66 11.81
N SER A 70 -16.34 -18.01 12.10
CA SER A 70 -16.01 -19.32 12.67
C SER A 70 -16.66 -19.54 14.04
N ALA A 71 -16.70 -18.53 14.90
CA ALA A 71 -17.41 -18.58 16.17
C ALA A 71 -18.92 -18.81 16.00
N PHE A 72 -19.56 -18.11 15.04
CA PHE A 72 -20.98 -18.30 14.75
C PHE A 72 -21.28 -19.70 14.22
N TYR A 73 -20.46 -20.25 13.32
CA TYR A 73 -20.67 -21.62 12.84
C TYR A 73 -20.47 -22.67 13.94
N MET A 74 -19.45 -22.51 14.78
CA MET A 74 -19.25 -23.41 15.92
C MET A 74 -20.45 -23.41 16.86
N GLN A 75 -20.97 -22.22 17.19
CA GLN A 75 -22.15 -22.09 18.03
C GLN A 75 -23.38 -22.71 17.37
N ALA A 76 -23.60 -22.42 16.08
CA ALA A 76 -24.73 -22.96 15.33
C ALA A 76 -24.70 -24.50 15.29
N VAL A 77 -23.53 -25.11 15.09
CA VAL A 77 -23.39 -26.57 15.13
C VAL A 77 -23.70 -27.12 16.53
N ALA A 78 -23.15 -26.49 17.58
CA ALA A 78 -23.40 -26.90 18.97
C ALA A 78 -24.88 -26.81 19.36
N GLU A 79 -25.59 -25.76 18.93
CA GLU A 79 -27.02 -25.58 19.18
C GLU A 79 -27.91 -26.47 18.31
N ALA A 80 -27.52 -26.71 17.06
CA ALA A 80 -28.28 -27.54 16.12
C ALA A 80 -28.34 -29.04 16.53
N LYS A 81 -27.57 -29.47 17.54
CA LYS A 81 -27.47 -30.87 18.01
C LYS A 81 -27.24 -31.87 16.87
N LEU A 82 -26.46 -31.48 15.87
CA LEU A 82 -25.97 -32.38 14.82
C LEU A 82 -24.73 -33.14 15.28
#